data_AF-A0A367JEX2-F1
#
_entry.id   AF-A0A367JEX2-F1
#
_cell.length_a   1.000
_cell.length_b   1.000
_cell.length_c   1.000
_cell.angle_alpha   90.00
_cell.angle_beta   90.00
_cell.angle_gamma   90.00
#
_symmetry.space_group_name_H-M   'P 1'
#
loop_
_entity.id
_entity.type
_entity.pdbx_description
1 polymer ?
#
loop_
_entity_poly.entity_id
_entity_poly.type
_entity_poly.pdbx_seq_one_letter_code
_entity_poly.pdbx_strand_id
1 'polypeptide(L)'
;MIGEPTGTSVKFCEQMAMAIKQYFKTEHQVTLPDHAITLVPLEGEGKVQDRVNLLYQRLVDNSRWLDAVSSADVIFWATHSQGTPVSVMLLKKLLERGHIHTFRQSICLLAMAGISQGPFPALKGSLIVKYFEADAARELFEFMDSNSPISIHYHQSLAYILKSNVKVVLTGSMQDQVVPLYSAVMSNLTHPNILRTIYIDGHFYSSGDFLIHLVVFALRLRNLGLSDHGLVTHLSEVLAGSIYVIEGGHSTIYEELNVYMTAVRYTFEVSPFGDYTRRNLMKPQEVATIEPFKAKQSSNPYYIPWAMRGICSDPSILAHEELKTELNSLLRLFEMWNPTSSKLKELKFKLDPLKSFTLQ
;
A
#
# COMPACT_ATOMS: atom_id res chain seq x y z
N MET A 1 -28.89 -4.92 1.87
CA MET A 1 -28.86 -3.64 2.59
C MET A 1 -27.49 -3.59 3.26
N ILE A 2 -26.51 -2.94 2.62
CA ILE A 2 -25.15 -2.81 3.16
C ILE A 2 -25.21 -1.61 4.10
N GLY A 3 -25.29 -1.86 5.42
CA GLY A 3 -25.05 -0.83 6.41
C GLY A 3 -23.58 -0.43 6.38
N GLU A 4 -23.29 0.83 6.65
CA GLU A 4 -21.92 1.32 6.79
C GLU A 4 -21.20 0.51 7.90
N PRO A 5 -19.99 -0.02 7.65
CA PRO A 5 -19.32 -0.86 8.61
C PRO A 5 -18.72 0.00 9.73
N THR A 6 -19.55 0.36 10.70
CA THR A 6 -19.11 0.76 12.05
C THR A 6 -18.33 -0.41 12.69
N GLY A 7 -17.23 -0.13 13.39
CA GLY A 7 -16.37 -1.16 14.00
C GLY A 7 -15.17 -1.62 13.15
N THR A 8 -14.98 -1.05 11.95
CA THR A 8 -13.85 -1.40 11.08
C THR A 8 -12.49 -1.06 11.72
N SER A 9 -12.37 0.05 12.46
CA SER A 9 -11.08 0.40 13.09
C SER A 9 -10.79 -0.46 14.31
N VAL A 10 -11.84 -0.91 15.02
CA VAL A 10 -11.72 -1.90 16.10
C VAL A 10 -11.12 -3.19 15.54
N LYS A 11 -11.67 -3.67 14.42
CA LYS A 11 -11.17 -4.86 13.73
C LYS A 11 -9.70 -4.74 13.34
N PHE A 12 -9.28 -3.61 12.78
CA PHE A 12 -7.88 -3.40 12.41
C PHE A 12 -6.95 -3.46 13.62
N CYS A 13 -7.37 -2.89 14.76
CA CYS A 13 -6.63 -2.98 16.01
C CYS A 13 -6.54 -4.43 16.51
N GLU A 14 -7.65 -5.18 16.47
CA GLU A 14 -7.70 -6.58 16.89
C GLU A 14 -6.81 -7.47 16.02
N GLN A 15 -6.90 -7.35 14.68
CA GLN A 15 -6.07 -8.09 13.74
C GLN A 15 -4.58 -7.78 13.92
N MET A 16 -4.23 -6.50 14.11
CA MET A 16 -2.85 -6.11 14.40
C MET A 16 -2.37 -6.69 15.73
N ALA A 17 -3.18 -6.63 16.78
CA ALA A 17 -2.83 -7.22 18.08
C ALA A 17 -2.66 -8.75 18.00
N MET A 18 -3.52 -9.43 17.25
CA MET A 18 -3.38 -10.85 16.96
C MET A 18 -2.08 -11.16 16.23
N ALA A 19 -1.74 -10.39 15.19
CA ALA A 19 -0.50 -10.57 14.43
C ALA A 19 0.74 -10.37 15.31
N ILE A 20 0.76 -9.32 16.15
CA ILE A 20 1.85 -9.07 17.09
C ILE A 20 2.01 -10.23 18.08
N LYS A 21 0.91 -10.65 18.73
CA LYS A 21 0.95 -11.78 19.68
C LYS A 21 1.40 -13.07 19.01
N GLN A 22 0.93 -13.33 17.79
CA GLN A 22 1.33 -14.51 17.04
C GLN A 22 2.82 -14.46 16.69
N TYR A 23 3.33 -13.34 16.17
CA TYR A 23 4.74 -13.15 15.83
C TYR A 23 5.67 -13.44 17.02
N PHE A 24 5.40 -12.82 18.18
CA PHE A 24 6.24 -13.05 19.37
C PHE A 24 6.15 -14.49 19.86
N LYS A 25 4.97 -15.13 19.77
CA LYS A 25 4.79 -16.52 20.17
C LYS A 25 5.51 -17.49 19.23
N THR A 26 5.42 -17.30 17.92
CA THR A 26 5.98 -18.22 16.93
C THR A 26 7.48 -18.01 16.75
N GLU A 27 7.91 -16.77 16.52
CA GLU A 27 9.30 -16.45 16.17
C GLU A 27 10.21 -16.38 17.39
N HIS A 28 9.69 -15.91 18.53
CA HIS A 28 10.50 -15.63 19.74
C HIS A 28 10.11 -16.47 20.95
N GLN A 29 9.10 -17.33 20.85
CA GLN A 29 8.56 -18.14 21.96
C GLN A 29 8.17 -17.32 23.19
N VAL A 30 7.76 -16.06 22.98
CA VAL A 30 7.29 -15.13 24.02
C VAL A 30 5.78 -14.97 23.92
N THR A 31 5.08 -15.16 25.03
CA THR A 31 3.65 -14.80 25.14
C THR A 31 3.53 -13.40 25.72
N LEU A 32 3.12 -12.44 24.89
CA LEU A 32 2.89 -11.07 25.35
C LEU A 32 1.66 -11.02 26.26
N PRO A 33 1.74 -10.39 27.44
CA PRO A 33 0.58 -10.21 28.29
C PRO A 33 -0.38 -9.19 27.65
N ASP A 34 -1.68 -9.29 27.95
CA ASP A 34 -2.70 -8.44 27.31
C ASP A 34 -2.48 -6.94 27.54
N HIS A 35 -1.92 -6.57 28.69
CA HIS A 35 -1.63 -5.17 29.02
C HIS A 35 -0.42 -4.59 28.25
N ALA A 36 0.37 -5.40 27.55
CA ALA A 36 1.47 -4.92 26.72
C ALA A 36 0.99 -4.24 25.42
N ILE A 37 -0.27 -4.44 25.02
CA ILE A 37 -0.84 -3.88 23.80
C ILE A 37 -2.05 -3.03 24.16
N THR A 38 -2.01 -1.75 23.81
CA THR A 38 -3.18 -0.86 23.92
C THR A 38 -3.79 -0.64 22.55
N LEU A 39 -5.09 -0.92 22.41
CA LEU A 39 -5.84 -0.69 21.18
C LEU A 39 -6.40 0.74 21.16
N VAL A 40 -6.22 1.43 20.03
CA VAL A 40 -6.67 2.82 19.82
C VAL A 40 -7.50 2.89 18.53
N PRO A 41 -8.76 2.42 18.53
CA PRO A 41 -9.61 2.44 17.35
C PRO A 41 -10.13 3.86 17.08
N LEU A 42 -9.52 4.54 16.11
CA LEU A 42 -9.91 5.89 15.69
C LEU A 42 -10.92 5.85 14.54
N GLU A 43 -12.19 6.04 14.87
CA GLU A 43 -13.29 6.07 13.88
C GLU A 43 -13.80 7.49 13.65
N GLY A 44 -14.22 7.78 12.42
CA GLY A 44 -14.75 9.08 12.04
C GLY A 44 -15.00 9.16 10.53
N GLU A 45 -15.94 10.00 10.17
CA GLU A 45 -16.44 10.19 8.79
C GLU A 45 -16.28 11.65 8.36
N GLY A 46 -16.53 11.90 7.07
CA GLY A 46 -16.42 13.23 6.46
C GLY A 46 -15.19 13.37 5.57
N LYS A 47 -14.91 14.60 5.16
CA LYS A 47 -13.76 14.93 4.33
C LYS A 47 -12.45 14.66 5.06
N VAL A 48 -11.38 14.46 4.31
CA VAL A 48 -10.07 14.05 4.83
C VAL A 48 -9.59 14.99 5.94
N GLN A 49 -9.62 16.31 5.71
CA GLN A 49 -9.12 17.27 6.69
C GLN A 49 -9.98 17.36 7.96
N ASP A 50 -11.30 17.26 7.81
CA ASP A 50 -12.25 17.25 8.92
C ASP A 50 -12.04 15.99 9.78
N ARG A 51 -11.86 14.84 9.14
CA ARG A 51 -11.52 13.57 9.80
C ARG A 51 -10.19 13.67 10.55
N VAL A 52 -9.15 14.25 9.95
CA VAL A 52 -7.86 14.47 10.64
C VAL A 52 -8.05 15.29 11.92
N ASN A 53 -8.85 16.35 11.87
CA ASN A 53 -9.11 17.21 13.03
C ASN A 53 -9.94 16.50 14.10
N LEU A 54 -11.00 15.82 13.70
CA LEU A 54 -11.86 15.04 14.58
C LEU A 54 -11.08 13.94 15.30
N LEU A 55 -10.33 13.12 14.56
CA LEU A 55 -9.58 12.00 15.12
C LEU A 55 -8.42 12.46 16.01
N TYR A 56 -7.75 13.57 15.64
CA TYR A 56 -6.75 14.20 16.50
C TYR A 56 -7.36 14.62 17.85
N GLN A 57 -8.51 15.30 17.82
CA GLN A 57 -9.18 15.77 19.03
C GLN A 57 -9.60 14.58 19.91
N ARG A 58 -10.21 13.54 19.32
CA ARG A 58 -10.60 12.31 20.04
C ARG A 58 -9.40 11.60 20.68
N LEU A 59 -8.25 11.56 20.01
CA LEU A 59 -7.04 10.96 20.56
C LEU A 59 -6.52 11.75 21.76
N VAL A 60 -6.43 13.07 21.63
CA VAL A 60 -5.85 13.95 22.67
C VAL A 60 -6.78 14.08 23.89
N ASP A 61 -8.10 14.10 23.69
CA ASP A 61 -9.08 14.18 24.78
C ASP A 61 -9.20 12.87 25.57
N ASN A 62 -8.77 11.75 24.98
CA ASN A 62 -8.72 10.47 25.65
C ASN A 62 -7.33 10.28 26.29
N SER A 63 -7.21 10.63 27.57
CA SER A 63 -5.94 10.56 28.31
C SER A 63 -5.27 9.19 28.23
N ARG A 64 -6.05 8.10 28.33
CA ARG A 64 -5.52 6.73 28.20
C ARG A 64 -4.88 6.48 26.84
N TRP A 65 -5.51 6.96 25.75
CA TRP A 65 -4.96 6.81 24.40
C TRP A 65 -3.75 7.70 24.18
N LEU A 66 -3.82 8.96 24.61
CA LEU A 66 -2.70 9.88 24.50
C LEU A 66 -1.48 9.38 25.28
N ASP A 67 -1.68 8.90 26.51
CA ASP A 67 -0.62 8.33 27.34
C ASP A 67 -0.03 7.08 26.69
N ALA A 68 -0.87 6.19 26.15
CA ALA A 68 -0.40 5.00 25.45
C ALA A 68 0.42 5.35 24.21
N VAL A 69 -0.06 6.27 23.36
CA VAL A 69 0.64 6.73 22.16
C VAL A 69 1.95 7.43 22.53
N SER A 70 1.97 8.25 23.58
CA SER A 70 3.14 9.00 24.00
C SER A 70 4.19 8.10 24.67
N SER A 71 3.77 7.08 25.42
CA SER A 71 4.63 6.19 26.21
C SER A 71 5.10 4.93 25.48
N ALA A 72 4.42 4.50 24.41
CA ALA A 72 4.74 3.29 23.65
C ALA A 72 6.21 3.23 23.19
N ASP A 73 6.76 2.02 23.08
CA ASP A 73 8.04 1.74 22.41
C ASP A 73 7.86 1.54 20.90
N VAL A 74 6.75 0.91 20.52
CA VAL A 74 6.39 0.61 19.13
C VAL A 74 4.94 0.99 18.87
N ILE A 75 4.69 1.68 17.76
CA ILE A 75 3.35 2.07 17.29
C ILE A 75 3.09 1.38 15.95
N PHE A 76 2.10 0.51 15.91
CA PHE A 76 1.54 -0.02 14.67
C PHE A 76 0.28 0.77 14.31
N TRP A 77 0.29 1.37 13.12
CA TRP A 77 -0.82 2.17 12.61
C TRP A 77 -1.45 1.46 11.41
N ALA A 78 -2.58 0.80 11.61
CA ALA A 78 -3.30 0.12 10.52
C ALA A 78 -4.37 1.03 9.92
N THR A 79 -4.44 1.07 8.59
CA THR A 79 -5.40 1.89 7.85
C THR A 79 -5.81 1.23 6.55
N HIS A 80 -6.96 1.64 6.03
CA HIS A 80 -7.54 1.07 4.81
C HIS A 80 -8.18 2.15 3.94
N SER A 81 -8.06 2.02 2.62
CA SER A 81 -8.81 2.82 1.65
C SER A 81 -8.72 4.32 1.92
N GLN A 82 -9.86 5.01 2.03
CA GLN A 82 -9.96 6.43 2.36
C GLN A 82 -9.37 6.82 3.72
N GLY A 83 -9.19 5.87 4.64
CA GLY A 83 -8.52 6.11 5.92
C GLY A 83 -7.02 6.38 5.77
N THR A 84 -6.42 5.96 4.65
CA THR A 84 -4.97 6.10 4.40
C THR A 84 -4.52 7.56 4.37
N PRO A 85 -5.09 8.45 3.53
CA PRO A 85 -4.71 9.86 3.54
C PRO A 85 -4.93 10.54 4.90
N VAL A 86 -6.04 10.20 5.58
CA VAL A 86 -6.32 10.70 6.94
C VAL A 86 -5.24 10.25 7.93
N SER A 87 -4.83 8.98 7.87
CA SER A 87 -3.84 8.39 8.77
C SER A 87 -2.46 9.01 8.60
N VAL A 88 -2.03 9.22 7.36
CA VAL A 88 -0.73 9.85 7.05
C VAL A 88 -0.70 11.30 7.57
N MET A 89 -1.76 12.08 7.31
CA MET A 89 -1.86 13.46 7.77
C MET A 89 -1.99 13.57 9.29
N LEU A 90 -2.73 12.66 9.92
CA LEU A 90 -2.85 12.59 11.37
C LEU A 90 -1.52 12.22 12.04
N LEU A 91 -0.82 11.21 11.50
CA LEU A 91 0.50 10.82 12.00
C LEU A 91 1.50 11.97 11.90
N LYS A 92 1.51 12.70 10.78
CA LYS A 92 2.29 13.94 10.63
C LYS A 92 1.94 14.95 11.73
N LYS A 93 0.65 15.20 11.97
CA LYS A 93 0.18 16.13 13.01
C LYS A 93 0.61 15.72 14.41
N LEU A 94 0.59 14.42 14.74
CA LEU A 94 1.04 13.90 16.03
C LEU A 94 2.55 14.06 16.23
N LEU A 95 3.34 13.88 15.17
CA LEU A 95 4.79 14.13 15.16
C LEU A 95 5.09 15.63 15.32
N GLU A 96 4.44 16.50 14.56
CA GLU A 96 4.63 17.96 14.63
C GLU A 96 4.25 18.54 15.99
N ARG A 97 3.26 17.94 16.67
CA ARG A 97 2.81 18.36 18.00
C ARG A 97 3.58 17.74 19.16
N GLY A 98 4.54 16.85 18.89
CA GLY A 98 5.36 16.22 19.93
C GLY A 98 4.59 15.19 20.78
N HIS A 99 3.50 14.61 20.26
CA HIS A 99 2.84 13.46 20.91
C HIS A 99 3.57 12.15 20.58
N ILE A 100 4.26 12.13 19.44
CA ILE A 100 5.04 10.99 18.95
C ILE A 100 6.47 11.44 18.70
N HIS A 101 7.43 10.60 19.09
CA HIS A 101 8.85 10.90 19.06
C HIS A 101 9.65 9.74 18.46
N THR A 102 10.00 9.81 17.17
CA THR A 102 10.70 8.70 16.48
C THR A 102 12.15 8.49 16.90
N PHE A 103 12.70 9.35 17.75
CA PHE A 103 13.98 9.10 18.42
C PHE A 103 13.88 8.03 19.52
N ARG A 104 12.67 7.77 20.04
CA ARG A 104 12.38 6.75 21.05
C ARG A 104 11.41 5.67 20.58
N GLN A 105 10.54 6.01 19.63
CA GLN A 105 9.46 5.17 19.14
C GLN A 105 9.74 4.62 17.76
N SER A 106 9.55 3.32 17.58
CA SER A 106 9.49 2.71 16.25
C SER A 106 8.05 2.74 15.75
N ILE A 107 7.84 3.16 14.51
CA ILE A 107 6.49 3.33 13.96
C ILE A 107 6.39 2.63 12.61
N CYS A 108 5.34 1.82 12.45
CA CYS A 108 4.99 1.21 11.18
C CYS A 108 3.54 1.52 10.80
N LEU A 109 3.37 2.21 9.67
CA LEU A 109 2.08 2.42 9.03
C LEU A 109 1.80 1.27 8.06
N LEU A 110 0.71 0.54 8.25
CA LEU A 110 0.17 -0.43 7.32
C LEU A 110 -1.03 0.19 6.59
N ALA A 111 -0.87 0.50 5.31
CA ALA A 111 -1.94 1.00 4.46
C ALA A 111 -2.43 -0.10 3.50
N MET A 112 -3.67 -0.54 3.70
CA MET A 112 -4.33 -1.58 2.89
C MET A 112 -5.24 -0.92 1.87
N ALA A 113 -5.08 -1.24 0.59
CA ALA A 113 -5.87 -0.67 -0.50
C ALA A 113 -5.96 0.87 -0.44
N GLY A 114 -4.88 1.56 -0.08
CA GLY A 114 -4.91 2.99 0.25
C GLY A 114 -5.24 3.90 -0.94
N ILE A 115 -6.11 4.89 -0.74
CA ILE A 115 -6.45 5.88 -1.78
C ILE A 115 -5.39 6.99 -1.78
N SER A 116 -4.19 6.68 -2.28
CA SER A 116 -3.07 7.63 -2.36
C SER A 116 -3.07 8.44 -3.65
N GLN A 117 -3.56 7.86 -4.74
CA GLN A 117 -3.64 8.44 -6.09
C GLN A 117 -5.05 8.36 -6.68
N GLY A 118 -6.05 8.35 -5.80
CA GLY A 118 -7.48 8.29 -6.14
C GLY A 118 -8.02 6.86 -6.41
N PRO A 119 -9.35 6.71 -6.49
CA PRO A 119 -10.02 5.48 -6.93
C PRO A 119 -9.83 5.22 -8.43
N PHE A 120 -10.38 4.11 -8.94
CA PHE A 120 -10.42 3.86 -10.38
C PHE A 120 -11.15 5.03 -11.10
N PRO A 121 -10.54 5.65 -12.13
CA PRO A 121 -11.14 6.77 -12.83
C PRO A 121 -12.52 6.45 -13.43
N ALA A 122 -12.75 5.19 -13.84
CA ALA A 122 -14.03 4.72 -14.37
C ALA A 122 -15.19 4.81 -13.36
N LEU A 123 -14.90 4.87 -12.06
CA LEU A 123 -15.91 5.02 -11.02
C LEU A 123 -16.42 6.47 -10.91
N LYS A 124 -15.66 7.44 -11.45
CA LYS A 124 -16.02 8.86 -11.42
C LYS A 124 -17.33 9.08 -12.17
N GLY A 125 -18.38 9.45 -11.44
CA GLY A 125 -19.71 9.69 -11.99
C GLY A 125 -20.56 8.45 -12.25
N SER A 126 -20.11 7.25 -11.81
CA SER A 126 -20.91 6.03 -11.80
C SER A 126 -22.14 6.18 -10.88
N LEU A 127 -23.23 5.46 -11.20
CA LEU A 127 -24.46 5.49 -10.39
C LEU A 127 -24.24 4.97 -8.97
N ILE A 128 -23.33 4.01 -8.77
CA ILE A 128 -22.98 3.48 -7.45
C ILE A 128 -22.31 4.57 -6.61
N VAL A 129 -21.38 5.34 -7.18
CA VAL A 129 -20.83 6.48 -6.44
C VAL A 129 -21.93 7.52 -6.18
N LYS A 130 -22.73 7.89 -7.21
CA LYS A 130 -23.81 8.89 -7.13
C LYS A 130 -24.91 8.59 -6.09
N TYR A 131 -25.29 7.33 -5.90
CA TYR A 131 -26.33 6.94 -4.94
C TYR A 131 -25.83 6.92 -3.47
N PHE A 132 -24.50 6.83 -3.27
CA PHE A 132 -23.84 6.85 -1.96
C PHE A 132 -23.06 8.17 -1.73
N GLU A 133 -23.31 9.24 -2.52
CA GLU A 133 -22.56 10.50 -2.47
C GLU A 133 -22.76 11.27 -1.15
N ALA A 134 -21.85 11.04 -0.20
CA ALA A 134 -21.38 12.08 0.71
C ALA A 134 -20.26 12.90 0.03
N ASP A 135 -20.15 14.19 0.32
CA ASP A 135 -19.08 15.07 -0.20
C ASP A 135 -17.66 14.49 0.00
N ALA A 136 -17.48 13.68 1.04
CA ALA A 136 -16.26 12.95 1.33
C ALA A 136 -15.82 12.01 0.20
N ALA A 137 -16.75 11.27 -0.42
CA ALA A 137 -16.43 10.33 -1.49
C ALA A 137 -15.99 11.05 -2.77
N ARG A 138 -16.51 12.27 -3.02
CA ARG A 138 -16.12 13.09 -4.18
C ARG A 138 -14.70 13.64 -4.04
N GLU A 139 -14.32 14.08 -2.85
CA GLU A 139 -12.97 14.58 -2.53
C GLU A 139 -11.89 13.53 -2.85
N LEU A 140 -12.18 12.23 -2.67
CA LEU A 140 -11.23 11.15 -2.98
C LEU A 140 -10.78 11.14 -4.45
N PHE A 141 -11.60 11.62 -5.38
CA PHE A 141 -11.22 11.74 -6.79
C PHE A 141 -10.24 12.90 -7.05
N GLU A 142 -10.08 13.84 -6.12
CA GLU A 142 -9.07 14.90 -6.24
C GLU A 142 -7.64 14.35 -6.09
N PHE A 143 -7.47 13.20 -5.44
CA PHE A 143 -6.19 12.49 -5.35
C PHE A 143 -5.68 11.96 -6.70
N MET A 144 -6.52 11.94 -7.73
CA MET A 144 -6.12 11.55 -9.08
C MET A 144 -5.21 12.57 -9.76
N ASP A 145 -5.11 13.80 -9.25
CA ASP A 145 -4.19 14.82 -9.76
C ASP A 145 -3.19 15.18 -8.65
N SER A 146 -1.90 14.96 -8.90
CA SER A 146 -0.85 15.28 -7.93
C SER A 146 -0.75 16.78 -7.63
N ASN A 147 -1.34 17.63 -8.47
CA ASN A 147 -1.37 19.08 -8.28
C ASN A 147 -2.63 19.58 -7.55
N SER A 148 -3.57 18.70 -7.19
CA SER A 148 -4.71 19.12 -6.37
C SER A 148 -4.21 19.53 -4.97
N PRO A 149 -4.89 20.49 -4.30
CA PRO A 149 -4.48 20.93 -2.97
C PRO A 149 -4.36 19.78 -1.96
N ILE A 150 -5.31 18.83 -1.98
CA ILE A 150 -5.31 17.69 -1.06
C ILE A 150 -4.18 16.69 -1.37
N SER A 151 -3.87 16.43 -2.65
CA SER A 151 -2.72 15.60 -3.05
C SER A 151 -1.40 16.22 -2.61
N ILE A 152 -1.23 17.53 -2.80
CA ILE A 152 -0.03 18.25 -2.37
C ILE A 152 0.14 18.12 -0.85
N HIS A 153 -0.93 18.35 -0.09
CA HIS A 153 -0.88 18.20 1.37
C HIS A 153 -0.58 16.77 1.80
N TYR A 154 -1.15 15.77 1.12
CA TYR A 154 -0.89 14.35 1.37
C TYR A 154 0.57 13.99 1.07
N HIS A 155 1.12 14.39 -0.07
CA HIS A 155 2.51 14.16 -0.44
C HIS A 155 3.50 14.79 0.53
N GLN A 156 3.22 16.03 0.97
CA GLN A 156 4.01 16.70 2.00
C GLN A 156 3.97 15.93 3.33
N SER A 157 2.79 15.44 3.71
CA SER A 157 2.61 14.64 4.93
C SER A 157 3.33 13.30 4.86
N LEU A 158 3.22 12.61 3.72
CA LEU A 158 3.87 11.33 3.47
C LEU A 158 5.40 11.47 3.47
N ALA A 159 5.93 12.49 2.77
CA ALA A 159 7.35 12.80 2.78
C ALA A 159 7.85 13.13 4.20
N TYR A 160 7.05 13.85 5.00
CA TYR A 160 7.40 14.18 6.38
C TYR A 160 7.48 12.95 7.28
N ILE A 161 6.52 12.02 7.21
CA ILE A 161 6.57 10.80 8.05
C ILE A 161 7.73 9.89 7.64
N LEU A 162 8.01 9.77 6.34
CA LEU A 162 9.14 8.98 5.83
C LEU A 162 10.47 9.57 6.30
N LYS A 163 10.63 10.89 6.16
CA LYS A 163 11.78 11.63 6.70
C LYS A 163 11.92 11.46 8.21
N SER A 164 10.81 11.31 8.93
CA SER A 164 10.79 11.05 10.38
C SER A 164 11.11 9.60 10.75
N ASN A 165 11.55 8.77 9.79
CA ASN A 165 11.89 7.36 9.97
C ASN A 165 10.69 6.44 10.28
N VAL A 166 9.48 6.84 9.86
CA VAL A 166 8.32 5.95 9.89
C VAL A 166 8.46 4.89 8.78
N LYS A 167 8.31 3.62 9.14
CA LYS A 167 8.17 2.51 8.19
C LYS A 167 6.76 2.51 7.61
N VAL A 168 6.63 2.28 6.30
CA VAL A 168 5.34 2.30 5.61
C VAL A 168 5.20 1.03 4.77
N VAL A 169 4.25 0.18 5.14
CA VAL A 169 3.83 -0.98 4.33
C VAL A 169 2.61 -0.59 3.52
N LEU A 170 2.72 -0.64 2.20
CA LEU A 170 1.66 -0.35 1.26
C LEU A 170 1.20 -1.65 0.60
N THR A 171 0.03 -2.14 1.01
CA THR A 171 -0.52 -3.41 0.53
C THR A 171 -1.66 -3.14 -0.46
N GLY A 172 -1.44 -3.45 -1.73
CA GLY A 172 -2.51 -3.50 -2.72
C GLY A 172 -3.29 -4.80 -2.66
N SER A 173 -4.46 -4.86 -3.28
CA SER A 173 -5.23 -6.09 -3.42
C SER A 173 -5.35 -6.48 -4.89
N MET A 174 -5.12 -7.75 -5.21
CA MET A 174 -5.40 -8.32 -6.51
C MET A 174 -6.92 -8.28 -6.73
N GLN A 175 -7.37 -7.82 -7.91
CA GLN A 175 -8.81 -7.69 -8.18
C GLN A 175 -9.54 -6.76 -7.22
N ASP A 176 -8.91 -5.69 -6.74
CA ASP A 176 -9.61 -4.60 -6.07
C ASP A 176 -10.63 -3.94 -7.02
N GLN A 177 -11.83 -3.65 -6.51
CA GLN A 177 -12.96 -3.10 -7.25
C GLN A 177 -12.98 -1.56 -7.23
N VAL A 178 -12.27 -0.94 -6.27
CA VAL A 178 -12.36 0.48 -5.93
C VAL A 178 -11.03 1.18 -6.16
N VAL A 179 -9.93 0.58 -5.72
CA VAL A 179 -8.63 1.22 -5.66
C VAL A 179 -7.65 0.56 -6.64
N PRO A 180 -7.12 1.30 -7.62
CA PRO A 180 -6.12 0.78 -8.54
C PRO A 180 -4.82 0.48 -7.80
N LEU A 181 -4.10 -0.55 -8.25
CA LEU A 181 -2.86 -0.98 -7.61
C LEU A 181 -1.85 0.16 -7.46
N TYR A 182 -1.67 1.00 -8.48
CA TYR A 182 -0.76 2.16 -8.44
C TYR A 182 -1.05 3.10 -7.26
N SER A 183 -2.33 3.26 -6.91
CA SER A 183 -2.80 4.12 -5.82
C SER A 183 -2.54 3.44 -4.49
N ALA A 184 -2.87 2.14 -4.38
CA ALA A 184 -2.66 1.37 -3.17
C ALA A 184 -1.18 1.26 -2.78
N VAL A 185 -0.27 1.10 -3.74
CA VAL A 185 1.17 0.94 -3.50
C VAL A 185 2.01 2.22 -3.71
N MET A 186 1.36 3.37 -3.96
CA MET A 186 2.02 4.64 -4.25
C MET A 186 3.21 4.49 -5.22
N SER A 187 2.90 4.01 -6.43
CA SER A 187 3.92 3.52 -7.39
C SER A 187 4.95 4.59 -7.82
N ASN A 188 4.53 5.86 -7.84
CA ASN A 188 5.33 7.03 -8.25
C ASN A 188 6.26 7.58 -7.15
N LEU A 189 6.27 6.98 -5.95
CA LEU A 189 7.10 7.42 -4.84
C LEU A 189 8.27 6.46 -4.62
N THR A 190 9.46 6.95 -4.31
CA THR A 190 10.62 6.12 -3.92
C THR A 190 11.19 6.56 -2.57
N HIS A 191 11.31 5.62 -1.62
CA HIS A 191 11.94 5.80 -0.32
C HIS A 191 12.24 4.42 0.31
N PRO A 192 13.37 4.21 1.02
CA PRO A 192 13.78 2.89 1.55
C PRO A 192 12.89 2.37 2.68
N ASN A 193 12.23 3.25 3.43
CA ASN A 193 11.27 2.86 4.48
C ASN A 193 9.92 2.35 3.95
N ILE A 194 9.79 2.15 2.64
CA ILE A 194 8.55 1.66 2.02
C ILE A 194 8.73 0.21 1.62
N LEU A 195 7.81 -0.62 2.09
CA LEU A 195 7.61 -1.97 1.60
C LEU A 195 6.27 -2.03 0.84
N ARG A 196 6.31 -2.42 -0.42
CA ARG A 196 5.11 -2.65 -1.23
C ARG A 196 4.80 -4.13 -1.30
N THR A 197 3.54 -4.46 -1.06
CA THR A 197 3.06 -5.84 -1.12
C THR A 197 1.72 -5.91 -1.85
N ILE A 198 1.32 -7.12 -2.20
CA ILE A 198 0.03 -7.40 -2.79
C ILE A 198 -0.62 -8.57 -2.06
N TYR A 199 -1.87 -8.37 -1.65
CA TYR A 199 -2.75 -9.43 -1.19
C TYR A 199 -3.39 -10.12 -2.39
N ILE A 200 -3.35 -11.45 -2.40
CA ILE A 200 -3.98 -12.28 -3.42
C ILE A 200 -4.89 -13.26 -2.69
N ASP A 201 -6.18 -13.16 -2.94
CA ASP A 201 -7.16 -14.08 -2.37
C ASP A 201 -6.88 -15.52 -2.85
N GLY A 202 -6.95 -16.47 -1.92
CA GLY A 202 -6.68 -17.89 -2.19
C GLY A 202 -7.56 -18.49 -3.29
N HIS A 203 -8.78 -17.96 -3.51
CA HIS A 203 -9.67 -18.41 -4.58
C HIS A 203 -9.15 -18.05 -5.98
N PHE A 204 -8.35 -16.99 -6.10
CA PHE A 204 -7.75 -16.55 -7.37
C PHE A 204 -6.28 -16.93 -7.50
N TYR A 205 -5.65 -17.41 -6.42
CA TYR A 205 -4.24 -17.75 -6.43
C TYR A 205 -3.97 -19.02 -7.25
N SER A 206 -2.98 -18.94 -8.14
CA SER A 206 -2.38 -20.08 -8.80
C SER A 206 -0.87 -19.88 -8.89
N SER A 207 -0.10 -20.86 -8.41
CA SER A 207 1.36 -20.77 -8.37
C SER A 207 2.02 -20.64 -9.74
N GLY A 208 1.32 -21.01 -10.81
CA GLY A 208 1.77 -20.89 -12.20
C GLY A 208 1.14 -19.73 -12.97
N ASP A 209 0.41 -18.81 -12.34
CA ASP A 209 -0.22 -17.70 -13.05
C ASP A 209 0.79 -16.59 -13.37
N PHE A 210 1.01 -16.35 -14.66
CA PHE A 210 1.94 -15.32 -15.13
C PHE A 210 1.62 -13.91 -14.60
N LEU A 211 0.35 -13.53 -14.51
CA LEU A 211 -0.03 -12.18 -14.12
C LEU A 211 0.28 -11.92 -12.64
N ILE A 212 0.07 -12.91 -11.77
CA ILE A 212 0.49 -12.86 -10.36
C ILE A 212 2.00 -12.61 -10.28
N HIS A 213 2.80 -13.45 -10.95
CA HIS A 213 4.26 -13.33 -10.92
C HIS A 213 4.77 -12.02 -11.53
N LEU A 214 4.11 -11.52 -12.58
CA LEU A 214 4.43 -10.25 -13.20
C LEU A 214 4.26 -9.08 -12.22
N VAL A 215 3.15 -9.07 -11.47
CA VAL A 215 2.88 -8.01 -10.49
C VAL A 215 3.85 -8.11 -9.30
N VAL A 216 4.08 -9.32 -8.79
CA VAL A 216 5.03 -9.54 -7.70
C VAL A 216 6.44 -9.10 -8.10
N PHE A 217 6.90 -9.44 -9.30
CA PHE A 217 8.18 -9.00 -9.83
C PHE A 217 8.27 -7.47 -9.92
N ALA A 218 7.24 -6.82 -10.46
CA ALA A 218 7.20 -5.36 -10.56
C ALA A 218 7.30 -4.68 -9.18
N LEU A 219 6.58 -5.19 -8.16
CA LEU A 219 6.68 -4.67 -6.80
C LEU A 219 8.06 -4.93 -6.18
N ARG A 220 8.67 -6.09 -6.47
CA ARG A 220 10.04 -6.41 -6.04
C ARG A 220 11.05 -5.40 -6.60
N LEU A 221 10.95 -5.05 -7.88
CA LEU A 221 11.78 -4.01 -8.49
C LEU A 221 11.65 -2.68 -7.72
N ARG A 222 10.42 -2.23 -7.45
CA ARG A 222 10.17 -0.97 -6.71
C ARG A 222 10.69 -1.03 -5.28
N ASN A 223 10.58 -2.17 -4.60
CA ASN A 223 11.12 -2.37 -3.24
C ASN A 223 12.66 -2.36 -3.21
N LEU A 224 13.32 -2.73 -4.30
CA LEU A 224 14.78 -2.64 -4.47
C LEU A 224 15.23 -1.23 -4.93
N GLY A 225 14.30 -0.29 -5.11
CA GLY A 225 14.60 1.04 -5.65
C GLY A 225 14.83 1.07 -7.17
N LEU A 226 14.55 -0.03 -7.87
CA LEU A 226 14.65 -0.13 -9.32
C LEU A 226 13.36 0.38 -10.00
N SER A 227 13.48 0.73 -11.28
CA SER A 227 12.34 1.09 -12.12
C SER A 227 11.55 -0.15 -12.50
N ASP A 228 10.22 -0.11 -12.38
CA ASP A 228 9.31 -1.05 -13.04
C ASP A 228 8.89 -0.55 -14.44
N HIS A 229 9.50 0.53 -14.92
CA HIS A 229 9.20 1.19 -16.19
C HIS A 229 7.72 1.58 -16.32
N GLY A 230 7.05 1.87 -15.21
CA GLY A 230 5.63 2.25 -15.15
C GLY A 230 4.66 1.06 -15.25
N LEU A 231 5.16 -0.18 -15.23
CA LEU A 231 4.37 -1.39 -15.40
C LEU A 231 3.21 -1.47 -14.40
N VAL A 232 3.43 -1.18 -13.12
CA VAL A 232 2.38 -1.21 -12.07
C VAL A 232 1.23 -0.26 -12.41
N THR A 233 1.55 0.94 -12.93
CA THR A 233 0.54 1.91 -13.34
C THR A 233 -0.34 1.35 -14.45
N HIS A 234 0.26 0.75 -15.46
CA HIS A 234 -0.48 0.25 -16.63
C HIS A 234 -1.19 -1.09 -16.38
N LEU A 235 -0.64 -1.94 -15.50
CA LEU A 235 -1.31 -3.17 -15.07
C LEU A 235 -2.51 -2.91 -14.18
N SER A 236 -2.57 -1.79 -13.45
CA SER A 236 -3.66 -1.52 -12.50
C SER A 236 -5.05 -1.62 -13.12
N GLU A 237 -5.23 -1.14 -14.35
CA GLU A 237 -6.49 -1.28 -15.09
C GLU A 237 -6.77 -2.75 -15.41
N VAL A 238 -5.74 -3.53 -15.79
CA VAL A 238 -5.87 -4.96 -16.05
C VAL A 238 -6.33 -5.72 -14.80
N LEU A 239 -5.83 -5.30 -13.64
CA LEU A 239 -6.08 -5.92 -12.35
C LEU A 239 -7.42 -5.55 -11.73
N ALA A 240 -8.17 -4.59 -12.27
CA ALA A 240 -9.45 -4.17 -11.70
C ALA A 240 -10.43 -5.34 -11.56
N GLY A 241 -10.94 -5.52 -10.34
CA GLY A 241 -12.00 -6.47 -10.03
C GLY A 241 -13.37 -6.00 -10.52
N SER A 242 -14.33 -6.92 -10.55
CA SER A 242 -15.71 -6.60 -10.92
C SER A 242 -16.44 -5.91 -9.76
N ILE A 243 -17.02 -4.74 -10.02
CA ILE A 243 -17.86 -3.99 -9.06
C ILE A 243 -19.18 -4.69 -8.70
N TYR A 244 -19.55 -5.75 -9.44
CA TYR A 244 -20.79 -6.49 -9.23
C TYR A 244 -20.61 -7.71 -8.31
N VAL A 245 -19.38 -8.02 -7.91
CA VAL A 245 -19.08 -9.11 -6.97
C VAL A 245 -19.17 -8.56 -5.55
N ILE A 246 -19.94 -9.25 -4.69
CA ILE A 246 -20.23 -8.84 -3.31
C ILE A 246 -18.99 -9.01 -2.41
N GLU A 247 -18.21 -10.07 -2.64
CA GLU A 247 -16.93 -10.33 -1.95
C GLU A 247 -15.77 -9.99 -2.89
N GLY A 248 -15.12 -8.87 -2.58
CA GLY A 248 -14.08 -8.31 -3.42
C GLY A 248 -12.76 -8.11 -2.68
N GLY A 249 -11.67 -8.15 -3.44
CA GLY A 249 -10.32 -7.91 -2.94
C GLY A 249 -10.20 -6.64 -2.09
N HIS A 250 -11.04 -5.61 -2.33
CA HIS A 250 -11.01 -4.37 -1.56
C HIS A 250 -11.29 -4.58 -0.07
N SER A 251 -12.19 -5.51 0.27
CA SER A 251 -12.59 -5.77 1.67
C SER A 251 -11.89 -7.00 2.26
N THR A 252 -11.61 -8.02 1.46
CA THR A 252 -10.97 -9.25 1.97
C THR A 252 -9.52 -9.03 2.40
N ILE A 253 -8.83 -8.01 1.86
CA ILE A 253 -7.45 -7.65 2.25
C ILE A 253 -7.29 -7.41 3.75
N TYR A 254 -8.24 -6.76 4.43
CA TYR A 254 -8.13 -6.44 5.85
C TYR A 254 -8.65 -7.55 6.77
N GLU A 255 -9.16 -8.64 6.20
CA GLU A 255 -9.51 -9.89 6.89
C GLU A 255 -8.30 -10.81 7.05
N GLU A 256 -7.29 -10.65 6.19
CA GLU A 256 -6.14 -11.55 6.13
C GLU A 256 -5.07 -11.19 7.17
N LEU A 257 -4.89 -12.06 8.16
CA LEU A 257 -3.92 -11.87 9.23
C LEU A 257 -2.49 -11.71 8.70
N ASN A 258 -2.13 -12.39 7.61
CA ASN A 258 -0.79 -12.29 7.02
C ASN A 258 -0.46 -10.89 6.48
N VAL A 259 -1.46 -10.08 6.15
CA VAL A 259 -1.26 -8.67 5.77
C VAL A 259 -0.75 -7.87 6.97
N TYR A 260 -1.30 -8.10 8.16
CA TYR A 260 -0.85 -7.48 9.41
C TYR A 260 0.51 -8.05 9.86
N MET A 261 0.70 -9.37 9.74
CA MET A 261 1.96 -10.04 10.02
C MET A 261 3.11 -9.45 9.19
N THR A 262 2.86 -9.08 7.94
CA THR A 262 3.86 -8.43 7.08
C THR A 262 4.37 -7.12 7.69
N ALA A 263 3.48 -6.29 8.25
CA ALA A 263 3.87 -5.04 8.92
C ALA A 263 4.68 -5.32 10.20
N VAL A 264 4.28 -6.33 10.97
CA VAL A 264 5.00 -6.78 12.16
C VAL A 264 6.42 -7.24 11.80
N ARG A 265 6.56 -8.15 10.83
CA ARG A 265 7.85 -8.63 10.35
C ARG A 265 8.72 -7.52 9.78
N TYR A 266 8.17 -6.65 8.92
CA TYR A 266 8.92 -5.51 8.40
C TYR A 266 9.42 -4.58 9.50
N THR A 267 8.64 -4.42 10.58
CA THR A 267 9.04 -3.62 11.74
C THR A 267 10.21 -4.27 12.47
N PHE A 268 10.13 -5.56 12.79
CA PHE A 268 11.08 -6.24 13.68
C PHE A 268 12.29 -6.88 12.98
N GLU A 269 12.19 -7.26 11.71
CA GLU A 269 13.21 -8.03 10.97
C GLU A 269 14.09 -7.17 10.05
N VAL A 270 13.71 -5.92 9.81
CA VAL A 270 14.39 -5.05 8.83
C VAL A 270 14.95 -3.82 9.53
N SER A 271 16.14 -3.37 9.11
CA SER A 271 16.69 -2.09 9.58
C SER A 271 15.84 -0.91 9.07
N PRO A 272 15.70 0.18 9.85
CA PRO A 272 16.15 0.31 11.23
C PRO A 272 15.13 -0.33 12.19
N PHE A 273 15.61 -1.22 13.06
CA PHE A 273 14.90 -1.72 14.22
C PHE A 273 15.91 -2.10 15.31
N GLY A 274 15.62 -1.83 16.58
CA GLY A 274 16.47 -2.21 17.71
C GLY A 274 17.79 -1.44 17.86
N ASP A 275 18.34 -0.89 16.78
CA ASP A 275 19.47 0.02 16.82
C ASP A 275 19.01 1.42 17.24
N TYR A 276 18.82 1.58 18.55
CA TYR A 276 18.76 2.85 19.29
C TYR A 276 20.07 3.64 19.10
N THR A 277 20.39 3.98 17.86
CA THR A 277 21.53 4.82 17.54
C THR A 277 21.06 6.26 17.58
N ARG A 278 21.29 6.90 18.73
CA ARG A 278 21.61 8.34 18.78
C ARG A 278 22.61 8.77 17.67
N ARG A 279 23.32 7.82 17.05
CA ARG A 279 24.25 8.01 15.92
C ARG A 279 23.58 8.28 14.56
N ASN A 280 22.28 8.04 14.36
CA ASN A 280 21.62 8.31 13.07
C ASN A 280 21.08 9.74 12.91
N LEU A 281 21.23 10.60 13.93
CA LEU A 281 21.00 12.05 13.78
C LEU A 281 21.98 12.72 12.79
N MET A 282 23.02 12.01 12.33
CA MET A 282 24.07 12.53 11.46
C MET A 282 24.08 11.95 10.03
N LYS A 283 23.21 10.97 9.71
CA LYS A 283 23.08 10.53 8.30
C LYS A 283 22.15 11.48 7.56
N PRO A 284 22.45 11.86 6.31
CA PRO A 284 21.50 12.57 5.46
C PRO A 284 20.20 11.77 5.44
N GLN A 285 19.11 12.37 5.91
CA GLN A 285 17.79 11.75 5.78
C GLN A 285 17.48 11.67 4.29
N GLU A 286 17.22 10.47 3.79
CA GLU A 286 16.81 10.29 2.41
C GLU A 286 15.53 11.07 2.14
N VAL A 287 15.52 11.76 1.00
CA VAL A 287 14.37 12.57 0.61
C VAL A 287 13.46 11.69 -0.24
N ALA A 288 12.20 11.56 0.18
CA ALA A 288 11.20 10.88 -0.62
C ALA A 288 11.08 11.56 -1.99
N THR A 289 11.28 10.79 -3.06
CA THR A 289 11.11 11.27 -4.44
C THR A 289 9.71 10.90 -4.90
N ILE A 290 8.89 11.89 -5.26
CA ILE A 290 7.51 11.70 -5.72
C ILE A 290 7.38 12.28 -7.12
N GLU A 291 7.21 11.42 -8.13
CA GLU A 291 7.03 11.85 -9.50
C GLU A 291 5.61 12.40 -9.72
N PRO A 292 5.43 13.49 -10.49
CA PRO A 292 4.11 14.00 -10.83
C PRO A 292 3.24 12.92 -11.48
N PHE A 293 2.03 12.76 -10.96
CA PHE A 293 1.08 11.78 -11.46
C PHE A 293 -0.29 12.40 -11.73
N LYS A 294 -0.92 11.96 -12.82
CA LYS A 294 -2.32 12.24 -13.11
C LYS A 294 -2.99 10.99 -13.63
N ALA A 295 -4.01 10.51 -12.92
CA ALA A 295 -4.76 9.33 -13.30
C ALA A 295 -5.46 9.57 -14.65
N LYS A 296 -5.38 8.58 -15.54
CA LYS A 296 -6.00 8.62 -16.86
C LYS A 296 -7.11 7.58 -16.92
N GLN A 297 -8.22 7.92 -17.57
CA GLN A 297 -9.37 7.02 -17.69
C GLN A 297 -9.07 5.80 -18.58
N SER A 298 -8.22 5.98 -19.59
CA SER A 298 -7.70 4.89 -20.40
C SER A 298 -6.19 5.06 -20.59
N SER A 299 -5.49 3.94 -20.50
CA SER A 299 -4.06 3.88 -20.79
C SER A 299 -3.80 3.57 -22.27
N ASN A 300 -2.71 4.09 -22.83
CA ASN A 300 -2.27 3.67 -24.15
C ASN A 300 -1.90 2.17 -24.09
N PRO A 301 -2.44 1.32 -25.01
CA PRO A 301 -2.19 -0.12 -25.00
C PRO A 301 -0.71 -0.51 -25.19
N TYR A 302 0.11 0.38 -25.74
CA TYR A 302 1.54 0.13 -26.00
C TYR A 302 2.45 0.33 -24.78
N TYR A 303 1.93 0.87 -23.67
CA TYR A 303 2.78 1.10 -22.50
C TYR A 303 3.21 -0.18 -21.78
N ILE A 304 2.34 -1.20 -21.69
CA ILE A 304 2.71 -2.46 -21.02
C ILE A 304 3.85 -3.17 -21.79
N PRO A 305 3.76 -3.39 -23.12
CA PRO A 305 4.85 -3.99 -23.88
C PRO A 305 6.14 -3.14 -23.82
N TRP A 306 6.02 -1.82 -23.83
CA TRP A 306 7.17 -0.92 -23.70
C TRP A 306 7.84 -1.03 -22.33
N ALA A 307 7.06 -1.05 -21.25
CA ALA A 307 7.56 -1.24 -19.89
C ALA A 307 8.28 -2.59 -19.75
N MET A 308 7.70 -3.66 -20.29
CA MET A 308 8.33 -4.98 -20.30
C MET A 308 9.63 -5.02 -21.09
N ARG A 309 9.67 -4.37 -22.26
CA ARG A 309 10.92 -4.21 -23.01
C ARG A 309 11.97 -3.45 -22.19
N GLY A 310 11.57 -2.39 -21.49
CA GLY A 310 12.41 -1.63 -20.57
C GLY A 310 13.01 -2.53 -19.50
N ILE A 311 12.16 -3.27 -18.78
CA ILE A 311 12.57 -4.23 -17.75
C ILE A 311 13.56 -5.27 -18.30
N CYS A 312 13.28 -5.88 -19.45
CA CYS A 312 14.13 -6.92 -20.02
C CYS A 312 15.46 -6.41 -20.60
N SER A 313 15.63 -5.10 -20.74
CA SER A 313 16.86 -4.48 -21.24
C SER A 313 17.55 -3.56 -20.22
N ASP A 314 17.02 -3.46 -19.00
CA ASP A 314 17.56 -2.58 -17.96
C ASP A 314 18.86 -3.16 -17.38
N PRO A 315 20.02 -2.51 -17.56
CA PRO A 315 21.30 -3.02 -17.06
C PRO A 315 21.31 -3.17 -15.54
N SER A 316 20.57 -2.32 -14.82
CA SER A 316 20.50 -2.36 -13.36
C SER A 316 19.77 -3.62 -12.90
N ILE A 317 18.71 -4.03 -13.62
CA ILE A 317 17.98 -5.27 -13.33
C ILE A 317 18.81 -6.50 -13.71
N LEU A 318 19.40 -6.49 -14.92
CA LEU A 318 20.15 -7.62 -15.45
C LEU A 318 21.47 -7.87 -14.70
N ALA A 319 22.01 -6.87 -13.99
CA ALA A 319 23.16 -7.03 -13.11
C ALA A 319 22.86 -7.85 -11.83
N HIS A 320 21.59 -8.07 -11.49
CA HIS A 320 21.19 -8.92 -10.36
C HIS A 320 20.82 -10.33 -10.84
N GLU A 321 21.67 -11.31 -10.53
CA GLU A 321 21.46 -12.72 -10.93
C GLU A 321 20.10 -13.30 -10.47
N GLU A 322 19.64 -12.94 -9.27
CA GLU A 322 18.33 -13.35 -8.77
C GLU A 322 17.18 -12.78 -9.62
N LEU A 323 17.23 -11.49 -9.94
CA LEU A 323 16.20 -10.83 -10.75
C LEU A 323 16.23 -11.34 -12.19
N LYS A 324 17.42 -11.61 -12.75
CA LYS A 324 17.58 -12.22 -14.06
C LYS A 324 16.97 -13.62 -14.11
N THR A 325 17.17 -14.41 -13.06
CA THR A 325 16.60 -15.77 -12.95
C THR A 325 15.07 -15.74 -12.82
N GLU A 326 14.55 -14.82 -12.00
CA GLU A 326 13.12 -14.61 -11.84
C GLU A 326 12.47 -14.12 -13.13
N LEU A 327 13.10 -13.16 -13.83
CA LEU A 327 12.64 -12.66 -15.12
C LEU A 327 12.62 -13.75 -16.20
N ASN A 328 13.65 -14.61 -16.27
CA ASN A 328 13.63 -15.78 -17.15
C ASN A 328 12.47 -16.73 -16.83
N SER A 329 12.17 -16.90 -15.55
CA SER A 329 11.05 -17.74 -15.10
C SER A 329 9.70 -17.12 -15.48
N LEU A 330 9.59 -15.80 -15.36
CA LEU A 330 8.43 -15.02 -15.78
C LEU A 330 8.17 -15.14 -17.29
N LEU A 331 9.22 -15.10 -18.12
CA LEU A 331 9.10 -15.31 -19.57
C LEU A 331 8.62 -16.74 -19.91
N ARG A 332 9.10 -17.76 -19.20
CA ARG A 332 8.59 -19.14 -19.34
C ARG A 332 7.13 -19.27 -18.93
N LEU A 333 6.73 -18.64 -17.82
CA LEU A 333 5.33 -18.60 -17.39
C LEU A 333 4.45 -17.95 -18.46
N PHE A 334 4.92 -16.86 -19.09
CA PHE A 334 4.20 -16.18 -20.17
C PHE A 334 3.91 -17.10 -21.37
N GLU A 335 4.88 -17.90 -21.80
CA GLU A 335 4.72 -18.84 -22.91
C GLU A 335 3.60 -19.85 -22.65
N MET A 336 3.55 -20.38 -21.43
CA MET A 336 2.54 -21.35 -20.99
C MET A 336 1.20 -20.71 -20.61
N TRP A 337 1.17 -19.41 -20.34
CA TRP A 337 0.00 -18.72 -19.81
C TRP A 337 -1.16 -18.72 -20.80
N ASN A 338 -2.28 -19.34 -20.47
CA ASN A 338 -3.44 -19.42 -21.35
C ASN A 338 -4.69 -18.79 -20.70
N PRO A 339 -4.80 -17.45 -20.71
CA PRO A 339 -5.88 -16.77 -20.03
C PRO A 339 -7.23 -17.01 -20.70
N THR A 340 -8.29 -17.11 -19.88
CA THR A 340 -9.65 -17.39 -20.36
C THR A 340 -10.45 -16.14 -20.67
N SER A 341 -10.29 -15.06 -19.88
CA SER A 341 -11.04 -13.82 -20.04
C SER A 341 -10.55 -12.99 -21.23
N SER A 342 -11.47 -12.28 -21.90
CA SER A 342 -11.17 -11.46 -23.08
C SER A 342 -10.11 -10.39 -22.77
N LYS A 343 -10.20 -9.77 -21.60
CA LYS A 343 -9.26 -8.76 -21.09
C LYS A 343 -7.83 -9.30 -20.96
N LEU A 344 -7.68 -10.53 -20.44
CA LEU A 344 -6.37 -11.15 -20.28
C LEU A 344 -5.83 -11.74 -21.60
N LYS A 345 -6.71 -12.22 -22.48
CA LYS A 345 -6.33 -12.60 -23.85
C LYS A 345 -5.78 -11.41 -24.64
N GLU A 346 -6.42 -10.25 -24.50
CA GLU A 346 -5.94 -9.00 -25.10
C GLU A 346 -4.58 -8.58 -24.52
N LEU A 347 -4.40 -8.69 -23.20
CA LEU A 347 -3.09 -8.47 -22.57
C LEU A 347 -2.02 -9.43 -23.12
N LYS A 348 -2.33 -10.74 -23.20
CA LYS A 348 -1.40 -11.73 -23.75
C LYS A 348 -1.00 -11.37 -25.18
N PHE A 349 -1.97 -11.02 -26.02
CA PHE A 349 -1.69 -10.58 -27.40
C PHE A 349 -0.78 -9.35 -27.45
N LYS A 350 -1.00 -8.35 -26.59
CA LYS A 350 -0.13 -7.17 -26.51
C LYS A 350 1.31 -7.52 -26.09
N LEU A 351 1.45 -8.53 -25.23
CA LEU A 351 2.74 -9.01 -24.73
C LEU A 351 3.43 -10.04 -25.64
N ASP A 352 2.79 -10.51 -26.72
CA ASP A 352 3.37 -11.50 -27.63
C ASP A 352 4.78 -11.17 -28.15
N PRO A 353 5.16 -9.89 -28.39
CA PRO A 353 6.54 -9.54 -28.73
C PRO A 353 7.60 -9.97 -27.70
N LEU A 354 7.22 -10.32 -26.46
CA LEU A 354 8.15 -10.87 -25.47
C LEU A 354 8.64 -12.28 -25.80
N LYS A 355 7.92 -13.05 -26.62
CA LYS A 355 8.32 -14.42 -27.01
C LYS A 355 9.61 -14.46 -27.82
N SER A 356 9.91 -13.38 -28.54
CA SER A 356 11.16 -13.25 -29.30
C SER A 356 12.29 -12.59 -28.51
N PHE A 357 12.04 -12.23 -27.24
CA PHE A 357 13.04 -11.55 -26.42
C PHE A 357 14.01 -12.56 -25.80
N THR A 358 15.31 -12.36 -26.01
CA THR A 358 16.36 -13.10 -25.32
C THR A 358 17.07 -12.15 -24.37
N LEU A 359 17.08 -12.47 -23.08
CA LEU A 359 17.86 -11.69 -22.10
C LEU A 359 19.34 -11.82 -22.47
N GLN A 360 20.03 -10.68 -22.61
CA GLN A 360 21.46 -10.65 -22.91
C GLN A 360 22.31 -11.01 -21.70
#